data_AF-A0A1H7R310-F1
#
_entry.id   AF-A0A1H7R310-F1
#
_cell.length_a   1.000
_cell.length_b   1.000
_cell.length_c   1.000
_cell.angle_alpha   90.00
_cell.angle_beta   90.00
_cell.angle_gamma   90.00
#
_symmetry.space_group_name_H-M   'P 1'
#
loop_
_entity.id
_entity.type
_entity.pdbx_description
1 polymer ?
#
loop_
_entity_poly.entity_id
_entity_poly.type
_entity_poly.pdbx_seq_one_letter_code
_entity_poly.pdbx_strand_id
1 'polypeptide(L)'
;MKEVFFSSLICFFLSVNLASAQQWSGSSTTSGGIARYGNVSIDGEGLGFIVDAQGLQRIGFMKYSGKYGGIWRNPDAWFEIGRVSGNILSPTGFTTDLYISSGGNVGIGTTAPGTFKLAVEGKIGAREIRITNTNPWPDYVFNPDYELPSLKAQEEFISQHQHLPGIPSAADIKAQGYDLSSMDASLLKKIEELTLYIIELNKKIETLKQSQQH
;
A
#
# COMPACT_ATOMS: atom_id res chain seq x y z
N MET A 1 -22.46 41.47 84.53
CA MET A 1 -22.05 42.70 83.79
C MET A 1 -21.18 42.26 82.62
N LYS A 2 -21.68 42.43 81.38
CA LYS A 2 -20.97 42.57 80.08
C LYS A 2 -20.07 41.40 79.63
N GLU A 3 -20.09 40.80 78.43
CA GLU A 3 -20.63 40.99 77.06
C GLU A 3 -20.49 39.61 76.34
N VAL A 4 -21.49 39.00 75.68
CA VAL A 4 -21.94 39.11 74.26
C VAL A 4 -21.09 38.33 73.22
N PHE A 5 -21.68 37.22 72.71
CA PHE A 5 -21.75 36.69 71.31
C PHE A 5 -20.45 36.45 70.45
N PHE A 6 -20.33 35.59 69.41
CA PHE A 6 -21.21 34.90 68.46
C PHE A 6 -20.43 33.72 67.76
N SER A 7 -21.18 32.71 67.30
CA SER A 7 -20.93 31.66 66.27
C SER A 7 -19.66 31.65 65.39
N SER A 8 -19.08 30.45 65.17
CA SER A 8 -18.70 29.92 63.82
C SER A 8 -18.21 28.46 63.95
N LEU A 9 -19.02 27.47 63.60
CA LEU A 9 -19.09 26.81 62.29
C LEU A 9 -17.81 26.05 61.88
N ILE A 10 -17.96 24.72 61.96
CA ILE A 10 -17.31 23.65 61.19
C ILE A 10 -16.47 24.16 60.00
N CYS A 11 -15.16 23.92 60.05
CA CYS A 11 -14.31 23.81 58.87
C CYS A 11 -13.44 22.56 59.01
N PHE A 12 -14.05 21.42 58.67
CA PHE A 12 -13.34 20.21 58.28
C PHE A 12 -12.55 20.60 57.01
N PHE A 13 -11.22 20.72 57.11
CA PHE A 13 -10.39 20.93 55.93
C PHE A 13 -10.44 19.67 55.07
N LEU A 14 -11.41 19.63 54.16
CA LEU A 14 -11.37 18.80 52.98
C LEU A 14 -10.21 19.35 52.15
N SER A 15 -9.05 18.70 52.20
CA SER A 15 -7.99 18.95 51.24
C SER A 15 -8.49 18.48 49.87
N VAL A 16 -9.14 19.41 49.17
CA VAL A 16 -9.37 19.26 47.74
C VAL A 16 -7.98 19.11 47.12
N ASN A 17 -7.66 17.91 46.63
CA ASN A 17 -6.59 17.73 45.66
C ASN A 17 -7.02 18.48 44.40
N LEU A 18 -6.88 19.81 44.42
CA LEU A 18 -6.94 20.62 43.23
C LEU A 18 -5.65 20.25 42.48
N ALA A 19 -5.76 19.35 41.52
CA ALA A 19 -4.71 19.15 40.54
C ALA A 19 -4.55 20.49 39.80
N SER A 20 -3.66 21.35 40.29
CA SER A 20 -3.29 22.56 39.59
C SER A 20 -2.58 22.12 38.31
N ALA A 21 -3.24 22.28 37.17
CA ALA A 21 -2.55 22.21 35.90
C ALA A 21 -1.51 23.35 35.88
N GLN A 22 -0.23 23.03 36.08
CA GLN A 22 0.83 23.99 35.86
C GLN A 22 0.93 24.27 34.36
N GLN A 23 0.38 25.39 33.92
CA GLN A 23 0.63 25.92 32.59
C GLN A 23 2.09 26.39 32.55
N TRP A 24 2.94 25.64 31.86
CA TRP A 24 4.28 26.10 31.53
C TRP A 24 4.18 27.11 30.37
N SER A 25 4.52 28.37 30.64
CA SER A 25 4.49 29.47 29.65
C SER A 25 5.88 29.97 29.22
N GLY A 26 6.95 29.22 29.52
CA GLY A 26 8.34 29.58 29.18
C GLY A 26 8.89 28.88 27.94
N SER A 27 9.98 29.41 27.37
CA SER A 27 10.80 28.72 26.34
C SER A 27 11.88 27.88 27.02
N SER A 28 12.02 26.60 26.65
CA SER A 28 13.18 25.79 27.06
C SER A 28 14.26 25.87 25.98
N THR A 29 15.30 26.67 26.21
CA THR A 29 16.45 26.82 25.30
C THR A 29 17.59 25.84 25.60
N THR A 30 17.44 24.99 26.62
CA THR A 30 18.40 23.94 26.94
C THR A 30 18.17 22.72 26.04
N SER A 31 19.26 22.06 25.62
CA SER A 31 19.26 20.85 24.79
C SER A 31 18.71 19.61 25.54
N GLY A 32 17.49 19.69 26.07
CA GLY A 32 16.80 18.62 26.80
C GLY A 32 15.38 18.41 26.26
N GLY A 33 14.99 17.15 26.11
CA GLY A 33 13.66 16.77 25.62
C GLY A 33 12.52 17.07 26.61
N ILE A 34 11.30 17.22 26.09
CA ILE A 34 10.08 17.35 26.90
C ILE A 34 9.52 15.94 27.16
N ALA A 35 9.58 15.48 28.42
CA ALA A 35 8.92 14.24 28.86
C ALA A 35 7.66 14.57 29.67
N ARG A 36 6.49 14.12 29.22
CA ARG A 36 5.20 14.28 29.91
C ARG A 36 4.40 12.99 29.90
N TYR A 37 3.76 12.67 31.03
CA TYR A 37 2.71 11.65 31.09
C TYR A 37 1.39 12.28 30.63
N GLY A 38 1.00 12.05 29.37
CA GLY A 38 -0.23 12.57 28.79
C GLY A 38 -0.04 13.21 27.41
N ASN A 39 -1.11 13.77 26.87
CA ASN A 39 -1.11 14.38 25.53
C ASN A 39 -0.38 15.73 25.54
N VAL A 40 0.45 15.96 24.52
CA VAL A 40 0.97 17.29 24.19
C VAL A 40 0.14 17.81 23.02
N SER A 41 -0.63 18.87 23.23
CA SER A 41 -1.43 19.52 22.19
C SER A 41 -0.80 20.86 21.81
N ILE A 42 -0.81 21.16 20.51
CA ILE A 42 -0.42 22.46 19.96
C ILE A 42 -1.64 22.96 19.18
N ASP A 43 -2.35 23.94 19.73
CA ASP A 43 -3.58 24.47 19.13
C ASP A 43 -3.40 25.92 18.65
N GLY A 44 -2.57 26.09 17.63
CA GLY A 44 -2.40 27.37 16.92
C GLY A 44 -2.10 27.14 15.45
N GLU A 45 -2.55 28.04 14.58
CA GLU A 45 -2.24 27.98 13.15
C GLU A 45 -0.74 28.19 12.91
N GLY A 46 -0.13 27.37 12.05
CA GLY A 46 1.31 27.45 11.76
C GLY A 46 2.23 26.90 12.86
N LEU A 47 1.68 26.29 13.92
CA LEU A 47 2.45 25.63 14.97
C LEU A 47 2.47 24.10 14.76
N GLY A 48 3.52 23.44 15.25
CA GLY A 48 3.71 21.99 15.17
C GLY A 48 5.00 21.55 15.85
N PHE A 49 5.25 20.25 15.90
CA PHE A 49 6.52 19.72 16.38
C PHE A 49 7.58 19.79 15.26
N ILE A 50 8.13 20.98 14.92
CA ILE A 50 9.58 21.25 14.64
C ILE A 50 9.93 22.70 14.28
N VAL A 51 11.22 23.02 14.49
CA VAL A 51 11.94 24.29 14.27
C VAL A 51 12.54 24.40 12.87
N ASP A 52 12.35 25.52 12.17
CA ASP A 52 13.39 26.32 11.49
C ASP A 52 12.82 27.52 10.68
N ALA A 53 13.63 28.58 10.53
CA ALA A 53 13.32 29.91 10.01
C ALA A 53 13.58 30.14 8.49
N GLN A 54 13.80 29.11 7.67
CA GLN A 54 14.16 29.24 6.26
C GLN A 54 13.35 28.30 5.35
N GLY A 55 12.14 28.76 5.03
CA GLY A 55 11.45 28.53 3.75
C GLY A 55 10.92 27.12 3.46
N LEU A 56 11.61 26.05 3.84
CA LEU A 56 11.22 24.65 3.65
C LEU A 56 11.93 23.72 4.66
N GLN A 57 11.58 23.75 5.94
CA GLN A 57 12.20 22.87 6.94
C GLN A 57 11.16 22.18 7.84
N ARG A 58 10.99 20.87 7.65
CA ARG A 58 9.91 20.04 8.21
C ARG A 58 10.43 18.94 9.11
N ILE A 59 9.82 18.79 10.27
CA ILE A 59 9.59 17.53 10.98
C ILE A 59 8.23 17.77 11.73
N GLY A 60 7.43 16.74 12.01
CA GLY A 60 6.15 16.84 12.75
C GLY A 60 4.88 17.25 11.99
N PHE A 61 3.73 17.15 12.68
CA PHE A 61 2.39 17.38 12.13
C PHE A 61 2.06 18.88 12.09
N MET A 62 2.04 19.47 10.89
CA MET A 62 1.63 20.86 10.67
C MET A 62 0.11 20.94 10.45
N LYS A 63 -0.58 21.84 11.15
CA LYS A 63 -2.00 22.17 10.94
C LYS A 63 -2.13 23.28 9.89
N TYR A 64 -2.80 22.99 8.78
CA TYR A 64 -3.28 23.99 7.83
C TYR A 64 -4.79 24.11 7.93
N SER A 65 -5.34 25.31 7.74
CA SER A 65 -6.78 25.53 7.79
C SER A 65 -7.49 24.57 6.82
N GLY A 66 -8.35 23.71 7.37
CA GLY A 66 -9.11 22.70 6.63
C GLY A 66 -8.32 21.46 6.16
N LYS A 67 -7.02 21.33 6.46
CA LYS A 67 -6.20 20.18 6.06
C LYS A 67 -5.45 19.60 7.26
N TYR A 68 -5.90 18.44 7.70
CA TYR A 68 -5.39 17.75 8.86
C TYR A 68 -4.91 16.37 8.45
N GLY A 69 -3.74 15.99 8.94
CA GLY A 69 -3.16 14.66 8.78
C GLY A 69 -2.65 14.14 10.11
N GLY A 70 -2.60 12.83 10.25
CA GLY A 70 -2.17 12.20 11.49
C GLY A 70 -1.43 10.89 11.25
N ILE A 71 -0.70 10.48 12.28
CA ILE A 71 -0.23 9.11 12.46
C ILE A 71 -0.95 8.57 13.68
N TRP A 72 -1.56 7.40 13.56
CA TRP A 72 -2.24 6.75 14.67
C TRP A 72 -1.92 5.26 14.70
N ARG A 73 -2.27 4.64 15.83
CA ARG A 73 -2.31 3.20 16.00
C ARG A 73 -3.74 2.84 16.39
N ASN A 74 -4.27 1.82 15.76
CA ASN A 74 -5.57 1.24 16.08
C ASN A 74 -5.31 -0.16 16.65
N PRO A 75 -6.08 -0.69 17.62
CA PRO A 75 -5.99 -2.09 18.04
C PRO A 75 -5.77 -3.12 16.90
N ASP A 76 -6.38 -2.91 15.74
CA ASP A 76 -6.28 -3.82 14.59
C ASP A 76 -5.12 -3.50 13.62
N ALA A 77 -4.47 -2.34 13.77
CA ALA A 77 -3.43 -1.83 12.88
C ALA A 77 -2.12 -1.55 13.60
N TRP A 78 -1.00 -1.97 13.02
CA TRP A 78 0.30 -1.69 13.65
C TRP A 78 0.72 -0.24 13.47
N PHE A 79 0.42 0.35 12.31
CA PHE A 79 0.79 1.72 11.96
C PHE A 79 -0.08 2.28 10.83
N GLU A 80 -0.55 3.52 10.96
CA GLU A 80 -1.35 4.19 9.95
C GLU A 80 -0.92 5.65 9.75
N ILE A 81 -1.03 6.13 8.50
CA ILE A 81 -0.96 7.53 8.13
C ILE A 81 -2.21 7.88 7.34
N GLY A 82 -2.83 9.02 7.65
CA GLY A 82 -3.95 9.47 6.85
C GLY A 82 -4.39 10.88 7.15
N ARG A 83 -5.56 11.22 6.62
CA ARG A 83 -6.20 12.52 6.69
C ARG A 83 -7.37 12.52 7.65
N VAL A 84 -7.63 13.68 8.22
CA VAL A 84 -8.71 13.92 9.16
C VAL A 84 -9.62 15.02 8.60
N SER A 85 -10.93 14.78 8.65
CA SER A 85 -11.94 15.81 8.41
C SER A 85 -12.30 16.48 9.74
N GLY A 86 -12.39 17.81 9.74
CA GLY A 86 -12.66 18.58 10.96
C GLY A 86 -11.44 18.73 11.88
N ASN A 87 -11.66 18.83 13.19
CA ASN A 87 -10.59 19.03 14.18
C ASN A 87 -9.95 17.70 14.60
N ILE A 88 -8.63 17.64 14.78
CA ILE A 88 -7.93 16.42 15.23
C ILE A 88 -8.36 15.91 16.62
N LEU A 89 -8.85 16.80 17.50
CA LEU A 89 -9.35 16.46 18.84
C LEU A 89 -10.81 15.99 18.84
N SER A 90 -11.57 16.32 17.79
CA SER A 90 -12.96 15.90 17.59
C SER A 90 -13.23 15.70 16.10
N PRO A 91 -12.62 14.66 15.49
CA PRO A 91 -12.65 14.46 14.05
C PRO A 91 -14.04 14.01 13.60
N THR A 92 -14.49 14.57 12.47
CA THR A 92 -15.78 14.19 11.86
C THR A 92 -15.64 13.05 10.86
N GLY A 93 -14.41 12.70 10.49
CA GLY A 93 -14.10 11.55 9.64
C GLY A 93 -12.59 11.32 9.50
N PHE A 94 -12.23 10.09 9.19
CA PHE A 94 -10.84 9.67 8.94
C PHE A 94 -10.73 9.02 7.57
N THR A 95 -9.59 9.22 6.92
CA THR A 95 -9.24 8.53 5.68
C THR A 95 -7.81 8.03 5.80
N THR A 96 -7.63 6.72 5.78
CA THR A 96 -6.30 6.08 5.81
C THR A 96 -5.71 6.10 4.41
N ASP A 97 -4.54 6.71 4.26
CA ASP A 97 -3.81 6.77 2.99
C ASP A 97 -2.69 5.71 2.94
N LEU A 98 -2.01 5.45 4.07
CA LEU A 98 -1.05 4.36 4.26
C LEU A 98 -1.41 3.54 5.50
N TYR A 99 -1.44 2.23 5.33
CA TYR A 99 -1.80 1.26 6.36
C TYR A 99 -0.73 0.18 6.49
N ILE A 100 -0.39 -0.22 7.72
CA ILE A 100 0.46 -1.38 8.00
C ILE A 100 -0.28 -2.26 9.02
N SER A 101 -0.68 -3.46 8.58
CA SER A 101 -1.32 -4.47 9.43
C SER A 101 -0.37 -5.00 10.52
N SER A 102 -0.93 -5.69 11.51
CA SER A 102 -0.16 -6.45 12.51
C SER A 102 0.80 -7.49 11.92
N GLY A 103 0.47 -8.06 10.75
CA GLY A 103 1.33 -8.98 10.01
C GLY A 103 2.40 -8.31 9.13
N GLY A 104 2.53 -6.98 9.19
CA GLY A 104 3.47 -6.19 8.40
C GLY A 104 3.09 -6.00 6.93
N ASN A 105 1.86 -6.37 6.53
CA ASN A 105 1.36 -6.10 5.18
C ASN A 105 1.00 -4.62 5.03
N VAL A 106 1.39 -4.02 3.92
CA VAL A 106 1.22 -2.60 3.61
C VAL A 106 0.02 -2.39 2.67
N GLY A 107 -0.85 -1.45 3.02
CA GLY A 107 -1.95 -0.96 2.18
C GLY A 107 -1.74 0.50 1.80
N ILE A 108 -1.94 0.84 0.54
CA ILE A 108 -1.97 2.24 0.04
C ILE A 108 -3.39 2.51 -0.47
N GLY A 109 -4.10 3.43 0.17
CA GLY A 109 -5.53 3.71 -0.11
C GLY A 109 -6.49 2.61 0.35
N THR A 110 -6.03 1.60 1.10
CA THR A 110 -6.84 0.51 1.66
C THR A 110 -6.33 0.12 3.04
N THR A 111 -7.25 -0.25 3.93
CA THR A 111 -6.96 -0.83 5.26
C THR A 111 -7.04 -2.36 5.26
N ALA A 112 -7.39 -2.98 4.13
CA ALA A 112 -7.56 -4.42 3.99
C ALA A 112 -6.59 -4.97 2.94
N PRO A 113 -5.28 -5.08 3.24
CA PRO A 113 -4.30 -5.59 2.29
C PRO A 113 -4.46 -7.10 1.99
N GLY A 114 -5.34 -7.80 2.71
CA GLY A 114 -5.59 -9.22 2.52
C GLY A 114 -4.32 -10.06 2.69
N THR A 115 -4.09 -10.97 1.74
CA THR A 115 -2.91 -11.85 1.71
C THR A 115 -1.69 -11.19 1.06
N PHE A 116 -1.83 -10.01 0.46
CA PHE A 116 -0.75 -9.33 -0.25
C PHE A 116 0.17 -8.60 0.74
N LYS A 117 1.48 -8.67 0.50
CA LYS A 117 2.46 -7.88 1.26
C LYS A 117 2.35 -6.38 0.97
N LEU A 118 1.96 -6.02 -0.25
CA LEU A 118 1.64 -4.67 -0.68
C LEU A 118 0.33 -4.70 -1.46
N ALA A 119 -0.69 -3.98 -0.99
CA ALA A 119 -1.95 -3.76 -1.69
C ALA A 119 -2.13 -2.28 -1.99
N VAL A 120 -2.54 -1.93 -3.21
CA VAL A 120 -2.72 -0.54 -3.66
C VAL A 120 -4.10 -0.40 -4.27
N GLU A 121 -4.92 0.47 -3.70
CA GLU A 121 -6.21 0.85 -4.27
C GLU A 121 -5.98 1.95 -5.33
N GLY A 122 -5.60 1.53 -6.54
CA GLY A 122 -5.30 2.43 -7.65
C GLY A 122 -4.24 1.91 -8.62
N LYS A 123 -3.68 2.81 -9.42
CA LYS A 123 -2.60 2.48 -10.38
C LYS A 123 -1.23 2.64 -9.74
N ILE A 124 -0.32 1.72 -10.05
CA ILE A 124 1.09 1.78 -9.64
C ILE A 124 1.92 2.29 -10.83
N GLY A 125 2.70 3.35 -10.61
CA GLY A 125 3.75 3.79 -11.53
C GLY A 125 5.11 3.32 -11.02
N ALA A 126 5.87 2.62 -11.85
CA ALA A 126 7.21 2.15 -11.52
C ALA A 126 8.17 2.43 -12.68
N ARG A 127 9.45 2.71 -12.38
CA ARG A 127 10.49 2.82 -13.40
C ARG A 127 11.01 1.46 -13.85
N GLU A 128 11.07 0.51 -12.93
CA GLU A 128 11.47 -0.87 -13.18
C GLU A 128 10.75 -1.77 -12.15
N ILE A 129 10.32 -2.95 -12.59
CA ILE A 129 9.81 -4.01 -11.73
C ILE A 129 10.61 -5.27 -12.06
N ARG A 130 11.24 -5.86 -11.05
CA ARG A 130 11.99 -7.12 -11.19
C ARG A 130 11.29 -8.20 -10.38
N ILE A 131 10.88 -9.27 -11.06
CA ILE A 131 10.26 -10.43 -10.45
C ILE A 131 11.35 -11.48 -10.23
N THR A 132 11.54 -11.92 -8.98
CA THR A 132 12.65 -12.83 -8.61
C THR A 132 12.24 -14.30 -8.52
N ASN A 133 10.94 -14.60 -8.45
CA ASN A 133 10.43 -15.96 -8.42
C ASN A 133 9.70 -16.26 -9.74
N THR A 134 10.46 -16.68 -10.75
CA THR A 134 9.98 -16.86 -12.13
C THR A 134 10.23 -18.29 -12.60
N ASN A 135 9.68 -19.28 -11.89
CA ASN A 135 9.76 -20.67 -12.31
C ASN A 135 8.35 -21.20 -12.66
N PRO A 136 8.15 -21.83 -13.84
CA PRO A 136 9.13 -22.14 -14.89
C PRO A 136 9.14 -21.14 -16.06
N TRP A 137 10.34 -20.70 -16.42
CA TRP A 137 10.62 -20.07 -17.71
C TRP A 137 10.48 -21.12 -18.84
N PRO A 138 9.89 -20.78 -20.00
CA PRO A 138 9.40 -21.78 -20.94
C PRO A 138 10.46 -22.46 -21.83
N ASP A 139 11.76 -22.26 -21.59
CA ASP A 139 12.88 -22.82 -22.39
C ASP A 139 12.77 -24.33 -22.70
N TYR A 140 12.01 -25.07 -21.88
CA TYR A 140 11.70 -26.48 -22.11
C TYR A 140 10.98 -26.74 -23.46
N VAL A 141 10.38 -25.73 -24.10
CA VAL A 141 9.75 -25.84 -25.44
C VAL A 141 10.78 -26.26 -26.49
N PHE A 142 12.06 -25.94 -26.29
CA PHE A 142 13.14 -26.32 -27.20
C PHE A 142 13.73 -27.71 -26.92
N ASN A 143 13.27 -28.41 -25.88
CA ASN A 143 13.73 -29.77 -25.62
C ASN A 143 13.30 -30.72 -26.74
N PRO A 144 14.14 -31.70 -27.12
CA PRO A 144 13.79 -32.68 -28.15
C PRO A 144 12.53 -33.50 -27.83
N ASP A 145 12.25 -33.70 -26.55
CA ASP A 145 11.07 -34.43 -26.07
C ASP A 145 9.81 -33.56 -25.95
N TYR A 146 9.89 -32.27 -26.34
CA TYR A 146 8.73 -31.39 -26.31
C TYR A 146 7.75 -31.72 -27.43
N GLU A 147 6.54 -32.13 -27.05
CA GLU A 147 5.45 -32.36 -28.00
C GLU A 147 4.83 -31.03 -28.46
N LEU A 148 5.33 -30.51 -29.58
CA LEU A 148 4.77 -29.32 -30.21
C LEU A 148 3.32 -29.60 -30.68
N PRO A 149 2.30 -28.85 -30.20
CA PRO A 149 0.92 -29.04 -30.63
C PRO A 149 0.76 -28.95 -32.15
N SER A 150 -0.17 -29.69 -32.76
CA SER A 150 -0.45 -29.48 -34.18
C SER A 150 -1.18 -28.14 -34.41
N LEU A 151 -0.91 -27.46 -35.52
CA LEU A 151 -1.66 -26.25 -35.91
C LEU A 151 -3.17 -26.52 -36.04
N LYS A 152 -3.55 -27.73 -36.47
CA LYS A 152 -4.95 -28.16 -36.54
C LYS A 152 -5.59 -28.20 -35.15
N ALA A 153 -4.92 -28.80 -34.17
CA ALA A 153 -5.41 -28.84 -32.79
C ALA A 153 -5.53 -27.42 -32.20
N GLN A 154 -4.61 -26.52 -32.53
CA GLN A 154 -4.72 -25.12 -32.13
C GLN A 154 -5.91 -24.41 -32.77
N GLU A 155 -6.13 -24.60 -34.07
CA GLU A 155 -7.28 -24.03 -34.79
C GLU A 155 -8.61 -24.51 -34.19
N GLU A 156 -8.71 -25.81 -33.89
CA GLU A 156 -9.88 -26.40 -33.23
C GLU A 156 -10.12 -25.78 -31.85
N PHE A 157 -9.06 -25.58 -31.06
CA PHE A 157 -9.15 -24.93 -29.75
C PHE A 157 -9.58 -23.47 -29.86
N ILE A 158 -8.94 -22.68 -30.73
CA ILE A 158 -9.26 -21.26 -30.92
C ILE A 158 -10.70 -21.10 -31.39
N SER A 159 -11.16 -21.95 -32.31
CA SER A 159 -12.54 -21.92 -32.80
C SER A 159 -13.55 -22.16 -31.69
N GLN A 160 -13.26 -23.08 -30.76
CA GLN A 160 -14.14 -23.43 -29.64
C GLN A 160 -14.09 -22.44 -28.48
N HIS A 161 -12.91 -21.92 -28.15
CA HIS A 161 -12.66 -21.20 -26.91
C HIS A 161 -12.37 -19.70 -27.09
N GLN A 162 -12.09 -19.25 -28.31
CA GLN A 162 -11.81 -17.85 -28.66
C GLN A 162 -10.58 -17.25 -27.93
N HIS A 163 -9.67 -18.10 -27.46
CA HIS A 163 -8.36 -17.71 -26.90
C HIS A 163 -7.33 -18.82 -27.15
N LEU A 164 -6.05 -18.53 -26.89
CA LEU A 164 -4.97 -19.49 -27.08
C LEU A 164 -4.88 -20.49 -25.92
N PRO A 165 -4.52 -21.76 -26.18
CA PRO A 165 -4.30 -22.74 -25.11
C PRO A 165 -3.28 -22.26 -24.09
N GLY A 166 -3.62 -22.29 -22.80
CA GLY A 166 -2.72 -21.86 -21.72
C GLY A 166 -2.67 -20.35 -21.48
N ILE A 167 -3.43 -19.54 -22.23
CA ILE A 167 -3.65 -18.12 -21.95
C ILE A 167 -5.07 -17.97 -21.37
N PRO A 168 -5.28 -17.33 -20.21
CA PRO A 168 -6.61 -17.18 -19.64
C PRO A 168 -7.51 -16.33 -20.55
N SER A 169 -8.82 -16.61 -20.52
CA SER A 169 -9.77 -15.87 -21.32
C SER A 169 -9.93 -14.42 -20.81
N ALA A 170 -10.43 -13.52 -21.66
CA ALA A 170 -10.74 -12.15 -21.25
C ALA A 170 -11.78 -12.11 -20.11
N ALA A 171 -12.69 -13.09 -20.05
CA ALA A 171 -13.67 -13.20 -18.98
C ALA A 171 -13.00 -13.58 -17.65
N ASP A 172 -12.06 -14.52 -17.68
CA ASP A 172 -11.31 -14.96 -16.49
C ASP A 172 -10.44 -13.84 -15.95
N ILE A 173 -9.71 -13.15 -16.83
CA ILE A 173 -8.88 -11.98 -16.47
C ILE A 173 -9.72 -10.88 -15.82
N LYS A 174 -10.91 -10.61 -16.36
CA LYS A 174 -11.80 -9.59 -15.81
C LYS A 174 -12.33 -9.99 -14.42
N ALA A 175 -12.59 -11.27 -14.20
CA ALA A 175 -13.16 -11.76 -12.95
C ALA A 175 -12.10 -11.91 -11.83
N GLN A 176 -10.89 -12.37 -12.16
CA GLN A 176 -9.90 -12.82 -11.19
C GLN A 176 -8.58 -12.04 -11.24
N GLY A 177 -8.38 -11.20 -12.25
CA GLY A 177 -7.07 -10.65 -12.59
C GLY A 177 -6.15 -11.71 -13.20
N TYR A 178 -4.86 -11.41 -13.28
CA TYR A 178 -3.83 -12.37 -13.70
C TYR A 178 -2.52 -12.08 -12.97
N ASP A 179 -1.70 -13.11 -12.81
CA ASP A 179 -0.34 -12.95 -12.31
C ASP A 179 0.58 -12.56 -13.47
N LEU A 180 1.23 -11.40 -13.32
CA LEU A 180 2.11 -10.83 -14.35
C LEU A 180 3.23 -11.79 -14.77
N SER A 181 3.85 -12.47 -13.80
CA SER A 181 4.96 -13.39 -14.07
C SER A 181 4.49 -14.63 -14.84
N SER A 182 3.34 -15.18 -14.48
CA SER A 182 2.76 -16.34 -15.16
C SER A 182 2.31 -16.00 -16.58
N MET A 183 1.80 -14.78 -16.79
CA MET A 183 1.36 -14.31 -18.10
C MET A 183 2.57 -14.10 -19.00
N ASP A 184 3.62 -13.44 -18.52
CA ASP A 184 4.86 -13.23 -19.28
C ASP A 184 5.49 -14.58 -19.68
N ALA A 185 5.53 -15.55 -18.76
CA ALA A 185 6.01 -16.90 -19.07
C ALA A 185 5.14 -17.63 -20.10
N SER A 186 3.80 -17.50 -19.99
CA SER A 186 2.87 -18.12 -20.94
C SER A 186 2.95 -17.49 -22.32
N LEU A 187 3.11 -16.16 -22.40
CA LEU A 187 3.31 -15.43 -23.65
C LEU A 187 4.64 -15.83 -24.29
N LEU A 188 5.72 -15.92 -23.52
CA LEU A 188 7.01 -16.36 -24.03
C LEU A 188 6.93 -17.78 -24.59
N LYS A 189 6.26 -18.71 -23.89
CA LYS A 189 6.01 -20.06 -24.39
C LYS A 189 5.37 -20.04 -25.78
N LYS A 190 4.37 -19.16 -25.99
CA LYS A 190 3.72 -19.02 -27.30
C LYS A 190 4.64 -18.45 -28.36
N ILE A 191 5.52 -17.52 -28.01
CA ILE A 191 6.54 -17.01 -28.93
C ILE A 191 7.50 -18.11 -29.36
N GLU A 192 7.92 -18.98 -28.43
CA GLU A 192 8.81 -20.12 -28.72
C GLU A 192 8.13 -21.18 -29.58
N GLU A 193 6.88 -21.56 -29.27
CA GLU A 193 6.08 -22.46 -30.11
C GLU A 193 5.90 -21.89 -31.53
N LEU A 194 5.57 -20.60 -31.65
CA LEU A 194 5.47 -19.91 -32.93
C LEU A 194 6.79 -19.95 -33.71
N THR A 195 7.92 -19.80 -33.01
CA THR A 195 9.25 -19.90 -33.63
C THR A 195 9.49 -21.30 -34.20
N LEU A 196 9.10 -22.36 -33.49
CA LEU A 196 9.19 -23.73 -34.00
C LEU A 196 8.32 -23.97 -35.24
N TYR A 197 7.07 -23.49 -35.25
CA TYR A 197 6.22 -23.59 -36.45
C TYR A 197 6.81 -22.85 -37.65
N ILE A 198 7.39 -21.67 -37.44
CA ILE A 198 8.03 -20.90 -38.51
C ILE A 198 9.24 -21.66 -39.08
N ILE A 199 10.06 -22.26 -38.22
CA ILE A 199 11.19 -23.10 -38.65
C ILE A 199 10.69 -24.30 -39.48
N GLU A 200 9.63 -24.96 -39.03
CA GLU A 200 9.02 -26.09 -39.74
C GLU A 200 8.47 -25.66 -41.11
N LEU A 201 7.76 -24.54 -41.18
CA LEU A 201 7.22 -23.98 -42.42
C LEU A 201 8.34 -23.62 -43.41
N ASN A 202 9.42 -22.98 -42.96
CA ASN A 202 10.56 -22.66 -43.81
C ASN A 202 11.20 -23.92 -44.41
N LYS A 203 11.40 -24.96 -43.60
CA LYS A 203 11.91 -26.26 -44.10
C LYS A 203 11.01 -26.84 -45.19
N LYS A 204 9.67 -26.81 -44.99
CA LYS A 204 8.70 -27.28 -46.00
C LYS A 204 8.79 -26.46 -47.29
N ILE A 205 8.92 -25.14 -47.21
CA ILE A 205 9.05 -24.26 -48.37
C ILE A 205 10.33 -24.57 -49.16
N GLU A 206 11.45 -24.80 -48.47
CA GLU A 206 12.72 -25.16 -49.12
C GLU A 206 12.62 -26.51 -49.85
N THR A 207 12.02 -27.51 -49.21
CA THR A 207 11.77 -28.81 -49.85
C THR A 207 10.88 -28.67 -51.08
N LEU A 208 9.81 -27.88 -51.00
CA LEU A 208 8.92 -27.63 -52.15
C LEU A 208 9.66 -26.93 -53.29
N LYS A 209 10.49 -25.93 -53.00
CA LYS A 209 11.30 -25.23 -54.01
C LYS A 209 12.30 -26.16 -54.70
N GLN A 210 12.98 -27.02 -53.94
CA GLN A 210 13.91 -28.02 -54.50
C GLN A 210 13.17 -29.01 -55.40
N SER A 211 11.98 -29.48 -55.00
CA SER A 211 11.17 -30.40 -55.81
C SER A 211 10.63 -29.78 -57.10
N GLN A 212 10.55 -28.44 -57.19
CA GLN A 212 10.13 -27.73 -58.41
C GLN A 212 11.30 -27.35 -59.33
N GLN A 213 12.54 -27.50 -58.87
CA GLN A 213 13.75 -27.24 -59.66
C GLN A 213 14.31 -28.49 -60.35
N HIS A 214 13.72 -29.67 -60.09
CA HIS A 214 13.98 -30.94 -60.76
C HIS A 214 12.77 -31.34 -61.60
#